data_AF-A0AAU2D436-F1
#
_entry.id   AF-A0AAU2D436-F1
#
_cell.length_a   1.000
_cell.length_b   1.000
_cell.length_c   1.000
_cell.angle_alpha   90.00
_cell.angle_beta   90.00
_cell.angle_gamma   90.00
#
_symmetry.space_group_name_H-M   'P 1'
#
loop_
_entity.id
_entity.type
_entity.pdbx_description
1 polymer ?
#
loop_
_entity_poly.entity_id
_entity_poly.type
_entity_poly.pdbx_seq_one_letter_code
_entity_poly.pdbx_strand_id
1 'polypeptide(L)'
;MPHATQHADVATVATAELDSALRGGPFHAALRAAIAARGLPLQRVQHHLSRYGVKVGVTSLSYWQQGARRPQRPESLRAVRALEEILQLPEESLIRLLSETDEGPSAQRAAGRSYRSLVEASGVLERLLAELGSPLDSGLHTLGHHERIRIGSHRELAGRESHHIVRAHKDGVDRFVAVHHGDPGCAPERMGVHALENCRTGRIRVHHETGVLVAELLFDTRLRAGDTFLFRYGIEDGTAGVCREYVRSFGPAGGQYALQVRFDEQALPSHCHRFAQHSPAAPRSGRQELALTGRHHSVHLVEPRVRSGIVGIGWDWE
;
A
#
# COMPACT_ATOMS: atom_id res chain seq x y z
N MET A 1 46.44 -26.53 4.23
CA MET A 1 45.15 -26.86 3.59
C MET A 1 44.03 -26.88 4.64
N PRO A 2 43.27 -25.79 4.86
CA PRO A 2 42.00 -25.86 5.59
C PRO A 2 40.80 -25.14 4.91
N HIS A 3 40.94 -24.62 3.67
CA HIS A 3 39.90 -23.78 3.06
C HIS A 3 38.70 -24.52 2.45
N ALA A 4 38.76 -25.84 2.24
CA ALA A 4 37.67 -26.58 1.61
C ALA A 4 36.48 -26.86 2.56
N THR A 5 36.76 -27.11 3.84
CA THR A 5 35.72 -27.47 4.82
C THR A 5 34.88 -26.27 5.26
N GLN A 6 35.47 -25.07 5.32
CA GLN A 6 34.77 -23.83 5.70
C GLN A 6 33.79 -23.35 4.62
N HIS A 7 34.12 -23.51 3.34
CA HIS A 7 33.20 -23.16 2.25
C HIS A 7 32.01 -24.13 2.12
N ALA A 8 32.23 -25.42 2.42
CA ALA A 8 31.16 -26.41 2.45
C ALA A 8 30.18 -26.15 3.62
N ASP A 9 30.69 -25.80 4.80
CA ASP A 9 29.85 -25.45 5.96
C ASP A 9 29.02 -24.18 5.69
N VAL A 10 29.63 -23.13 5.15
CA VAL A 10 28.92 -21.88 4.85
C VAL A 10 27.87 -22.07 3.74
N ALA A 11 28.16 -22.89 2.72
CA ALA A 11 27.19 -23.22 1.67
C ALA A 11 26.02 -24.07 2.21
N THR A 12 26.30 -25.00 3.12
CA THR A 12 25.27 -25.87 3.73
C THR A 12 24.37 -25.07 4.67
N VAL A 13 24.93 -24.16 5.47
CA VAL A 13 24.18 -23.24 6.33
C VAL A 13 23.35 -22.25 5.50
N ALA A 14 23.91 -21.67 4.44
CA ALA A 14 23.17 -20.76 3.55
C ALA A 14 22.02 -21.47 2.81
N THR A 15 22.17 -22.76 2.50
CA THR A 15 21.11 -23.57 1.86
C THR A 15 20.01 -23.92 2.87
N ALA A 16 20.36 -24.26 4.11
CA ALA A 16 19.38 -24.48 5.18
C ALA A 16 18.61 -23.20 5.58
N GLU A 17 19.28 -22.04 5.57
CA GLU A 17 18.66 -20.73 5.78
C GLU A 17 17.71 -20.36 4.62
N LEU A 18 18.10 -20.65 3.38
CA LEU A 18 17.26 -20.48 2.19
C LEU A 18 16.02 -21.37 2.26
N ASP A 19 16.17 -22.65 2.57
CA ASP A 19 15.06 -23.60 2.69
C ASP A 19 14.10 -23.22 3.82
N SER A 20 14.62 -22.70 4.94
CA SER A 20 13.81 -22.16 6.03
C SER A 20 13.03 -20.91 5.61
N ALA A 21 13.68 -20.00 4.88
CA ALA A 21 13.03 -18.80 4.35
C ALA A 21 11.97 -19.12 3.29
N LEU A 22 12.17 -20.16 2.47
CA LEU A 22 11.23 -20.60 1.43
C LEU A 22 10.00 -21.34 1.97
N ARG A 23 10.05 -21.91 3.19
CA ARG A 23 8.94 -22.65 3.80
C ARG A 23 7.91 -21.79 4.55
N GLY A 24 8.19 -20.50 4.75
CA GLY A 24 7.28 -19.62 5.51
C GLY A 24 7.87 -18.27 5.91
N GLY A 25 9.05 -17.92 5.42
CA GLY A 25 9.65 -16.61 5.64
C GLY A 25 9.01 -15.53 4.77
N PRO A 26 9.18 -14.25 5.11
CA PRO A 26 8.63 -13.18 4.29
C PRO A 26 9.36 -13.12 2.92
N PHE A 27 8.59 -12.94 1.84
CA PHE A 27 9.09 -12.92 0.44
C PHE A 27 10.44 -12.20 0.23
N HIS A 28 10.64 -11.03 0.85
CA HIS A 28 11.88 -10.26 0.69
C HIS A 28 13.10 -10.92 1.32
N ALA A 29 12.92 -11.65 2.42
CA ALA A 29 13.98 -12.41 3.07
C ALA A 29 14.34 -13.65 2.25
N ALA A 30 13.34 -14.36 1.72
CA ALA A 30 13.54 -15.49 0.81
C ALA A 30 14.22 -15.07 -0.50
N LEU A 31 13.81 -13.95 -1.10
CA LEU A 31 14.44 -13.42 -2.31
C LEU A 31 15.89 -12.98 -2.06
N ARG A 32 16.19 -12.39 -0.89
CA ARG A 32 17.55 -12.01 -0.51
C ARG A 32 18.44 -13.24 -0.31
N ALA A 33 17.94 -14.25 0.41
CA ALA A 33 18.63 -15.50 0.64
C ALA A 33 18.90 -16.24 -0.69
N ALA A 34 17.92 -16.28 -1.59
CA ALA A 34 18.06 -16.92 -2.90
C ALA A 34 19.13 -16.27 -3.78
N ILE A 35 19.18 -14.92 -3.79
CA ILE A 35 20.19 -14.17 -4.55
C ILE A 35 21.59 -14.34 -3.94
N ALA A 36 21.69 -14.38 -2.60
CA ALA A 36 22.95 -14.61 -1.91
C ALA A 36 23.49 -16.04 -2.13
N ALA A 37 22.62 -17.06 -2.02
CA ALA A 37 22.98 -18.46 -2.27
C ALA A 37 23.42 -18.69 -3.72
N ARG A 38 22.82 -17.97 -4.68
CA ARG A 38 23.21 -18.05 -6.09
C ARG A 38 24.47 -17.23 -6.43
N GLY A 39 24.91 -16.34 -5.53
CA GLY A 39 26.08 -15.49 -5.74
C GLY A 39 25.96 -14.53 -6.92
N LEU A 40 24.74 -14.18 -7.33
CA LEU A 40 24.51 -13.32 -8.51
C LEU A 40 24.37 -11.85 -8.10
N PRO A 41 25.19 -10.93 -8.67
CA PRO A 41 24.96 -9.51 -8.47
C PRO A 41 23.64 -9.08 -9.14
N LEU A 42 22.93 -8.15 -8.52
CA LEU A 42 21.61 -7.66 -8.96
C LEU A 42 21.57 -7.22 -10.44
N GLN A 43 22.67 -6.65 -10.96
CA GLN A 43 22.76 -6.27 -12.38
C GLN A 43 22.77 -7.48 -13.32
N ARG A 44 23.38 -8.61 -12.93
CA ARG A 44 23.27 -9.85 -13.70
C ARG A 44 21.85 -10.41 -13.64
N VAL A 45 21.19 -10.36 -12.48
CA VAL A 45 19.80 -10.83 -12.34
C VAL A 45 18.86 -10.03 -13.25
N GLN A 46 19.02 -8.70 -13.27
CA GLN A 46 18.29 -7.81 -14.17
C GLN A 46 18.55 -8.13 -15.65
N HIS A 47 19.82 -8.37 -16.02
CA HIS A 47 20.18 -8.74 -17.39
C HIS A 47 19.51 -10.05 -17.84
N HIS A 48 19.47 -11.07 -16.97
CA HIS A 48 18.77 -12.31 -17.26
C HIS A 48 17.26 -12.11 -17.39
N LEU A 49 16.63 -11.32 -16.50
CA LEU A 49 15.20 -11.00 -16.61
C LEU A 49 14.83 -10.32 -17.93
N SER A 50 15.70 -9.43 -18.44
CA SER A 50 15.49 -8.79 -19.73
C SER A 50 15.54 -9.77 -20.91
N ARG A 51 16.36 -10.84 -20.82
CA ARG A 51 16.39 -11.93 -21.82
C ARG A 51 15.14 -12.81 -21.78
N TYR A 52 14.47 -12.91 -20.62
CA TYR A 52 13.16 -13.55 -20.47
C TYR A 52 11.99 -12.63 -20.91
N GLY A 53 12.28 -11.48 -21.53
CA GLY A 53 11.28 -10.53 -22.01
C GLY A 53 10.61 -9.70 -20.90
N VAL A 54 11.13 -9.74 -19.68
CA VAL A 54 10.56 -9.02 -18.53
C VAL A 54 11.42 -7.81 -18.18
N LYS A 55 10.84 -6.61 -18.29
CA LYS A 55 11.53 -5.35 -18.00
C LYS A 55 11.37 -4.95 -16.54
N VAL A 56 12.29 -5.39 -15.68
CA VAL A 56 12.39 -4.92 -14.28
C VAL A 56 13.70 -4.15 -14.09
N GLY A 57 13.63 -2.98 -13.46
CA GLY A 57 14.81 -2.18 -13.13
C GLY A 57 15.55 -2.71 -11.90
N VAL A 58 16.87 -2.50 -11.82
CA VAL A 58 17.72 -2.89 -10.67
C VAL A 58 17.19 -2.30 -9.35
N THR A 59 16.69 -1.06 -9.39
CA THR A 59 16.05 -0.39 -8.25
C THR A 59 14.78 -1.10 -7.78
N SER A 60 13.99 -1.69 -8.69
CA SER A 60 12.80 -2.46 -8.32
C SER A 60 13.16 -3.79 -7.66
N LEU A 61 14.19 -4.49 -8.15
CA LEU A 61 14.73 -5.70 -7.52
C LEU A 61 15.30 -5.40 -6.12
N SER A 62 15.99 -4.27 -5.98
CA SER A 62 16.52 -3.80 -4.70
C SER A 62 15.39 -3.52 -3.69
N TYR A 63 14.31 -2.86 -4.13
CA TYR A 63 13.14 -2.63 -3.27
C TYR A 63 12.39 -3.91 -2.89
N TRP A 64 12.41 -4.95 -3.75
CA TRP A 64 11.85 -6.26 -3.43
C TRP A 64 12.68 -7.01 -2.39
N GLN A 65 14.02 -6.98 -2.46
CA GLN A 65 14.91 -7.57 -1.45
C GLN A 65 14.84 -6.86 -0.09
N GLN A 66 14.50 -5.58 -0.09
CA GLN A 66 14.38 -4.76 1.12
C GLN A 66 12.97 -4.82 1.73
N GLY A 67 12.00 -5.43 1.05
CA GLY A 67 10.61 -5.48 1.51
C GLY A 67 9.86 -4.14 1.38
N ALA A 68 10.52 -3.11 0.84
CA ALA A 68 9.95 -1.78 0.60
C ALA A 68 8.84 -1.79 -0.48
N ARG A 69 8.85 -2.79 -1.36
CA ARG A 69 7.81 -3.02 -2.35
C ARG A 69 7.61 -4.52 -2.55
N ARG A 70 6.35 -4.97 -2.64
CA ARG A 70 6.03 -6.36 -3.03
C ARG A 70 5.59 -6.43 -4.50
N PRO A 71 6.05 -7.43 -5.26
CA PRO A 71 5.55 -7.68 -6.60
C PRO A 71 4.09 -8.15 -6.53
N GLN A 72 3.18 -7.32 -7.04
CA GLN A 72 1.72 -7.58 -7.04
C GLN A 72 1.10 -7.52 -8.44
N ARG A 73 1.84 -6.97 -9.42
CA ARG A 73 1.39 -6.80 -10.82
C ARG A 73 1.61 -8.08 -11.63
N PRO A 74 0.80 -8.39 -12.64
CA PRO A 74 1.02 -9.56 -13.50
C PRO A 74 2.41 -9.61 -14.14
N GLU A 75 2.93 -8.46 -14.58
CA GLU A 75 4.30 -8.34 -15.11
C GLU A 75 5.37 -8.57 -14.04
N SER A 76 5.10 -8.15 -12.80
CA SER A 76 5.99 -8.38 -11.67
C SER A 76 5.92 -9.82 -11.16
N LEU A 77 4.75 -10.47 -11.21
CA LEU A 77 4.59 -11.89 -10.91
C LEU A 77 5.25 -12.76 -11.98
N ARG A 78 5.15 -12.36 -13.26
CA ARG A 78 5.94 -12.96 -14.35
C ARG A 78 7.44 -12.76 -14.13
N ALA A 79 7.86 -11.62 -13.58
CA ALA A 79 9.23 -11.42 -13.14
C ALA A 79 9.63 -12.33 -11.97
N VAL A 80 8.74 -12.59 -11.01
CA VAL A 80 8.99 -13.51 -9.90
C VAL A 80 9.12 -14.95 -10.38
N ARG A 81 8.28 -15.41 -11.34
CA ARG A 81 8.44 -16.72 -12.00
C ARG A 81 9.79 -16.84 -12.70
N ALA A 82 10.15 -15.82 -13.48
CA ALA A 82 11.45 -15.78 -14.13
C ALA A 82 12.61 -15.73 -13.12
N LEU A 83 12.42 -15.10 -11.94
CA LEU A 83 13.41 -15.11 -10.86
C LEU A 83 13.59 -16.50 -10.26
N GLU A 84 12.52 -17.27 -10.06
CA GLU A 84 12.60 -18.67 -9.59
C GLU A 84 13.46 -19.51 -10.53
N GLU A 85 13.27 -19.38 -11.85
CA GLU A 85 14.08 -20.07 -12.86
C GLU A 85 15.55 -19.60 -12.88
N ILE A 86 15.78 -18.29 -12.86
CA ILE A 86 17.14 -17.69 -12.89
C ILE A 86 17.94 -18.07 -11.63
N LEU A 87 17.26 -18.13 -10.48
CA LEU A 87 17.87 -18.44 -9.19
C LEU A 87 17.89 -19.95 -8.90
N GLN A 88 17.37 -20.78 -9.82
CA GLN A 88 17.27 -22.25 -9.68
C GLN A 88 16.52 -22.68 -8.42
N LEU A 89 15.42 -21.98 -8.13
CA LEU A 89 14.54 -22.33 -7.03
C LEU A 89 13.47 -23.33 -7.50
N PRO A 90 12.86 -24.09 -6.59
CA PRO A 90 11.68 -24.88 -6.91
C PRO A 90 10.57 -23.99 -7.48
N GLU A 91 9.80 -24.53 -8.43
CA GLU A 91 8.71 -23.80 -9.07
C GLU A 91 7.69 -23.31 -8.03
N GLU A 92 7.23 -22.07 -8.18
CA GLU A 92 6.30 -21.39 -7.28
C GLU A 92 6.79 -21.16 -5.85
N SER A 93 8.06 -21.42 -5.52
CA SER A 93 8.58 -21.29 -4.15
C SER A 93 8.56 -19.84 -3.62
N LEU A 94 8.84 -18.83 -4.45
CA LEU A 94 8.73 -17.42 -4.07
C LEU A 94 7.31 -16.90 -4.25
N ILE A 95 6.56 -17.42 -5.22
CA ILE A 95 5.15 -17.08 -5.44
C ILE A 95 4.23 -17.60 -4.33
N ARG A 96 4.52 -18.76 -3.75
CA ARG A 96 3.81 -19.30 -2.59
C ARG A 96 4.01 -18.44 -1.36
N LEU A 97 5.20 -17.89 -1.14
CA LEU A 97 5.41 -16.91 -0.05
C LEU A 97 4.66 -15.59 -0.25
N LEU A 98 4.22 -15.29 -1.47
CA LEU A 98 3.29 -14.19 -1.73
C LEU A 98 1.82 -14.59 -1.43
N SER A 99 1.55 -15.88 -1.22
CA SER A 99 0.23 -16.51 -1.07
C SER A 99 -0.05 -17.14 0.30
N GLU A 100 0.96 -17.65 1.02
CA GLU A 100 0.84 -18.52 2.22
C GLU A 100 0.86 -17.79 3.57
N THR A 101 1.05 -16.46 3.63
CA THR A 101 1.03 -15.72 4.91
C THR A 101 -0.39 -15.52 5.49
N ASP A 102 -1.42 -16.16 4.92
CA ASP A 102 -2.83 -16.04 5.33
C ASP A 102 -3.31 -17.14 6.29
N GLU A 103 -2.49 -18.14 6.67
CA GLU A 103 -2.90 -19.22 7.59
C GLU A 103 -2.11 -19.26 8.91
N GLY A 104 -2.57 -18.49 9.89
CA GLY A 104 -2.18 -18.53 11.30
C GLY A 104 -3.11 -17.61 12.12
N PRO A 105 -3.50 -17.94 13.36
CA PRO A 105 -4.68 -17.36 14.01
C PRO A 105 -4.41 -15.92 14.50
N SER A 106 -4.52 -14.96 13.58
CA SER A 106 -4.74 -13.54 13.87
C SER A 106 -5.54 -12.86 12.75
N ALA A 107 -6.43 -13.62 12.13
CA ALA A 107 -7.39 -13.14 11.15
C ALA A 107 -8.58 -12.43 11.83
N GLN A 108 -8.40 -11.15 12.16
CA GLN A 108 -9.49 -10.19 12.40
C GLN A 108 -9.04 -8.84 11.80
N ARG A 109 -9.14 -8.72 10.47
CA ARG A 109 -10.26 -8.10 9.74
C ARG A 109 -10.39 -6.57 9.97
N ALA A 110 -9.62 -5.79 9.21
CA ALA A 110 -10.28 -4.78 8.38
C ALA A 110 -11.21 -5.52 7.42
N ALA A 111 -12.43 -5.05 7.23
CA ALA A 111 -13.43 -5.74 6.42
C ALA A 111 -12.89 -6.08 5.02
N GLY A 112 -12.63 -7.38 4.86
CA GLY A 112 -12.39 -8.21 3.67
C GLY A 112 -11.80 -7.56 2.42
N ARG A 113 -10.59 -7.93 2.02
CA ARG A 113 -10.35 -8.30 0.61
C ARG A 113 -9.43 -9.50 0.62
N SER A 114 -9.80 -10.57 -0.08
CA SER A 114 -8.87 -11.67 -0.33
C SER A 114 -7.70 -11.16 -1.18
N TYR A 115 -6.53 -11.78 -1.07
CA TYR A 115 -5.36 -11.44 -1.90
C TYR A 115 -5.70 -11.33 -3.40
N ARG A 116 -6.53 -12.25 -3.89
CA ARG A 116 -7.06 -12.23 -5.27
C ARG A 116 -7.83 -10.95 -5.59
N SER A 117 -8.70 -10.48 -4.69
CA SER A 117 -9.46 -9.23 -4.85
C SER A 117 -8.54 -7.99 -4.86
N LEU A 118 -7.41 -8.03 -4.13
CA LEU A 118 -6.41 -6.96 -4.17
C LEU A 118 -5.61 -6.94 -5.48
N VAL A 119 -5.26 -8.12 -6.02
CA VAL A 119 -4.57 -8.26 -7.32
C VAL A 119 -5.48 -7.82 -8.47
N GLU A 120 -6.74 -8.26 -8.46
CA GLU A 120 -7.76 -7.85 -9.44
C GLU A 120 -8.00 -6.33 -9.37
N ALA A 121 -8.11 -5.75 -8.17
CA ALA A 121 -8.22 -4.30 -7.99
C ALA A 121 -6.98 -3.54 -8.48
N SER A 122 -5.77 -4.09 -8.32
CA SER A 122 -4.53 -3.49 -8.85
C SER A 122 -4.50 -3.46 -10.38
N GLY A 123 -4.90 -4.55 -11.03
CA GLY A 123 -4.98 -4.60 -12.51
C GLY A 123 -6.05 -3.68 -13.07
N VAL A 124 -7.18 -3.55 -12.37
CA VAL A 124 -8.23 -2.57 -12.67
C VAL A 124 -7.69 -1.14 -12.54
N LEU A 125 -7.02 -0.81 -11.43
CA LEU A 125 -6.48 0.52 -11.19
C LEU A 125 -5.51 0.94 -12.31
N GLU A 126 -4.64 0.05 -12.77
CA GLU A 126 -3.73 0.33 -13.88
C GLU A 126 -4.47 0.64 -15.18
N ARG A 127 -5.53 -0.11 -15.50
CA ARG A 127 -6.39 0.18 -16.65
C ARG A 127 -7.05 1.55 -16.53
N LEU A 128 -7.64 1.86 -15.37
CA LEU A 128 -8.29 3.15 -15.15
C LEU A 128 -7.32 4.32 -15.23
N LEU A 129 -6.09 4.18 -14.71
CA LEU A 129 -5.05 5.21 -14.83
C LEU A 129 -4.63 5.40 -16.30
N ALA A 130 -4.51 4.32 -17.07
CA ALA A 130 -4.20 4.37 -18.49
C ALA A 130 -5.32 5.07 -19.30
N GLU A 131 -6.60 4.79 -19.00
CA GLU A 131 -7.75 5.47 -19.62
C GLU A 131 -7.78 6.98 -19.31
N LEU A 132 -7.30 7.37 -18.13
CA LEU A 132 -7.15 8.77 -17.77
C LEU A 132 -5.90 9.41 -18.41
N GLY A 133 -5.02 8.64 -19.05
CA GLY A 133 -3.74 9.12 -19.54
C GLY A 133 -2.83 9.62 -18.41
N SER A 134 -3.07 9.17 -17.17
CA SER A 134 -2.29 9.58 -16.01
C SER A 134 -1.10 8.63 -15.83
N PRO A 135 0.15 9.14 -15.82
CA PRO A 135 1.29 8.33 -15.43
C PRO A 135 1.15 7.84 -13.98
N LEU A 136 1.76 6.68 -13.69
CA LEU A 136 1.84 6.12 -12.33
C LEU A 136 2.57 7.03 -11.34
N ASP A 137 3.46 7.88 -11.85
CA ASP A 137 4.10 8.96 -11.11
C ASP A 137 3.29 10.25 -11.33
N SER A 138 2.65 10.74 -10.27
CA SER A 138 1.84 11.96 -10.30
C SER A 138 2.66 13.23 -10.54
N GLY A 139 4.00 13.18 -10.47
CA GLY A 139 4.83 14.38 -10.53
C GLY A 139 4.79 15.18 -9.22
N LEU A 140 4.22 14.62 -8.14
CA LEU A 140 4.02 15.28 -6.86
C LEU A 140 4.66 14.51 -5.70
N HIS A 141 5.40 15.24 -4.86
CA HIS A 141 5.79 14.81 -3.52
C HIS A 141 4.81 15.36 -2.49
N THR A 142 4.29 14.51 -1.60
CA THR A 142 3.45 14.96 -0.50
C THR A 142 4.32 15.49 0.64
N LEU A 143 4.18 16.77 0.97
CA LEU A 143 4.86 17.42 2.10
C LEU A 143 4.03 17.37 3.38
N GLY A 144 2.70 17.39 3.24
CA GLY A 144 1.77 17.37 4.35
C GLY A 144 0.46 16.72 3.90
N HIS A 145 -0.12 15.91 4.77
CA HIS A 145 -1.36 15.23 4.47
C HIS A 145 -2.20 15.05 5.73
N HIS A 146 -3.38 15.64 5.72
CA HIS A 146 -4.33 15.53 6.81
C HIS A 146 -5.59 14.82 6.31
N GLU A 147 -5.91 13.68 6.91
CA GLU A 147 -7.12 12.92 6.64
C GLU A 147 -8.10 13.05 7.80
N ARG A 148 -9.35 13.36 7.46
CA ARG A 148 -10.48 13.28 8.38
C ARG A 148 -11.43 12.19 7.91
N ILE A 149 -11.62 11.21 8.78
CA ILE A 149 -12.48 10.07 8.55
C ILE A 149 -13.75 10.22 9.38
N ARG A 150 -14.89 9.95 8.76
CA ARG A 150 -16.20 9.92 9.41
C ARG A 150 -16.71 8.49 9.44
N ILE A 151 -17.02 8.00 10.63
CA ILE A 151 -17.72 6.74 10.85
C ILE A 151 -19.19 7.06 11.10
N GLY A 152 -20.08 6.40 10.35
CA GLY A 152 -21.52 6.62 10.42
C GLY A 152 -22.22 5.86 11.55
N SER A 153 -23.52 6.07 11.67
CA SER A 153 -24.36 5.45 12.69
C SER A 153 -24.50 3.94 12.53
N HIS A 154 -24.25 3.40 11.34
CA HIS A 154 -24.18 1.95 11.08
C HIS A 154 -22.76 1.39 11.24
N ARG A 155 -21.85 2.15 11.86
CA ARG A 155 -20.43 1.79 12.08
C ARG A 155 -19.64 1.65 10.78
N GLU A 156 -20.16 2.18 9.69
CA GLU A 156 -19.56 2.19 8.36
C GLU A 156 -18.56 3.33 8.20
N LEU A 157 -17.54 3.15 7.37
CA LEU A 157 -16.82 4.29 6.82
C LEU A 157 -17.84 5.09 6.00
N ALA A 158 -18.19 6.31 6.42
CA ALA A 158 -19.23 7.14 5.80
C ALA A 158 -18.65 8.24 4.91
N GLY A 159 -17.40 8.63 5.16
CA GLY A 159 -16.71 9.59 4.34
C GLY A 159 -15.27 9.84 4.76
N ARG A 160 -14.49 10.31 3.80
CA ARG A 160 -13.10 10.69 3.96
C ARG A 160 -12.89 12.06 3.35
N GLU A 161 -12.28 12.96 4.10
CA GLU A 161 -11.75 14.22 3.59
C GLU A 161 -10.22 14.18 3.64
N SER A 162 -9.57 14.59 2.56
CA SER A 162 -8.12 14.63 2.44
C SER A 162 -7.66 16.05 2.10
N HIS A 163 -6.76 16.57 2.94
CA HIS A 163 -6.11 17.86 2.76
C HIS A 163 -4.63 17.64 2.47
N HIS A 164 -4.19 18.04 1.28
CA HIS A 164 -2.84 17.81 0.80
C HIS A 164 -2.05 19.12 0.68
N ILE A 165 -0.81 19.07 1.15
CA ILE A 165 0.27 19.97 0.76
C ILE A 165 1.22 19.14 -0.11
N VAL A 166 1.36 19.51 -1.38
CA VAL A 166 2.23 18.82 -2.33
C VAL A 166 3.29 19.76 -2.89
N ARG A 167 4.38 19.18 -3.40
CA ARG A 167 5.41 19.86 -4.19
C ARG A 167 5.56 19.15 -5.53
N ALA A 168 5.50 19.89 -6.62
CA ALA A 168 5.80 19.34 -7.93
C ALA A 168 7.31 19.04 -8.06
N HIS A 169 7.68 17.86 -8.53
CA HIS A 169 9.07 17.52 -8.86
C HIS A 169 9.36 17.52 -10.37
N LYS A 170 8.34 17.85 -11.17
CA LYS A 170 8.40 17.99 -12.63
C LYS A 170 7.57 19.20 -13.06
N ASP A 171 7.92 19.77 -14.19
CA ASP A 171 7.15 20.86 -14.80
C ASP A 171 5.85 20.35 -15.42
N GLY A 172 4.83 21.21 -15.41
CA GLY A 172 3.57 21.00 -16.12
C GLY A 172 2.55 20.16 -15.38
N VAL A 173 2.77 19.86 -14.09
CA VAL A 173 1.80 19.12 -13.26
C VAL A 173 0.57 19.99 -13.02
N ASP A 174 -0.59 19.51 -13.44
CA ASP A 174 -1.86 20.26 -13.41
C ASP A 174 -2.98 19.54 -12.64
N ARG A 175 -2.69 18.36 -12.10
CA ARG A 175 -3.70 17.50 -11.47
C ARG A 175 -3.12 16.57 -10.41
N PHE A 176 -4.02 16.07 -9.58
CA PHE A 176 -3.82 14.94 -8.69
C PHE A 176 -4.83 13.83 -9.03
N VAL A 177 -4.44 12.56 -8.87
CA VAL A 177 -5.35 11.42 -9.04
C VAL A 177 -5.65 10.80 -7.69
N ALA A 178 -6.90 10.95 -7.25
CA ALA A 178 -7.41 10.33 -6.04
C ALA A 178 -7.89 8.91 -6.35
N VAL A 179 -7.52 7.96 -5.48
CA VAL A 179 -7.94 6.55 -5.58
C VAL A 179 -8.67 6.16 -4.31
N HIS A 180 -9.83 5.54 -4.49
CA HIS A 180 -10.65 4.97 -3.43
C HIS A 180 -10.94 3.51 -3.73
N HIS A 181 -10.89 2.69 -2.68
CA HIS A 181 -11.27 1.29 -2.74
C HIS A 181 -12.45 1.13 -1.77
N GLY A 182 -13.64 0.85 -2.29
CA GLY A 182 -14.77 0.50 -1.43
C GLY A 182 -14.62 -0.87 -0.79
N ASP A 183 -15.43 -1.16 0.20
CA ASP A 183 -15.49 -2.50 0.81
C ASP A 183 -16.09 -3.53 -0.17
N PRO A 184 -15.90 -4.85 0.04
CA PRO A 184 -16.63 -5.86 -0.75
C PRO A 184 -18.13 -5.68 -0.63
N GLY A 185 -18.82 -5.73 -1.77
CA GLY A 185 -20.26 -5.49 -1.81
C GLY A 185 -20.66 -4.03 -1.64
N CYS A 186 -19.70 -3.10 -1.69
CA CYS A 186 -20.01 -1.67 -1.82
C CYS A 186 -20.86 -1.42 -3.07
N ALA A 187 -21.52 -0.26 -3.09
CA ALA A 187 -22.33 0.21 -4.21
C ALA A 187 -21.65 1.46 -4.83
N PRO A 188 -20.72 1.28 -5.79
CA PRO A 188 -19.89 2.38 -6.28
C PRO A 188 -20.67 3.52 -6.92
N GLU A 189 -21.85 3.25 -7.46
CA GLU A 189 -22.80 4.24 -7.98
C GLU A 189 -23.34 5.21 -6.92
N ARG A 190 -23.25 4.85 -5.64
CA ARG A 190 -23.63 5.70 -4.51
C ARG A 190 -22.43 6.45 -3.93
N MET A 191 -21.22 6.25 -4.45
CA MET A 191 -20.03 6.96 -3.99
C MET A 191 -19.95 8.35 -4.64
N GLY A 192 -19.63 9.35 -3.83
CA GLY A 192 -19.47 10.74 -4.26
C GLY A 192 -18.02 11.20 -4.17
N VAL A 193 -17.59 12.01 -5.15
CA VAL A 193 -16.30 12.72 -5.09
C VAL A 193 -16.56 14.22 -5.09
N HIS A 194 -16.02 14.89 -4.09
CA HIS A 194 -16.23 16.32 -3.85
C HIS A 194 -14.89 17.05 -3.92
N ALA A 195 -14.70 17.92 -4.90
CA ALA A 195 -13.59 18.86 -4.86
C ALA A 195 -13.95 20.01 -3.91
N LEU A 196 -13.15 20.22 -2.87
CA LEU A 196 -13.50 21.12 -1.76
C LEU A 196 -12.73 22.44 -1.82
N GLU A 197 -11.43 22.38 -2.07
CA GLU A 197 -10.58 23.57 -2.05
C GLU A 197 -9.45 23.46 -3.07
N ASN A 198 -9.21 24.54 -3.82
CA ASN A 198 -8.13 24.69 -4.83
C ASN A 198 -8.03 23.54 -5.84
N CYS A 199 -9.14 22.86 -6.11
CA CYS A 199 -9.21 21.90 -7.18
C CYS A 199 -10.65 21.81 -7.69
N ARG A 200 -10.80 21.23 -8.88
CA ARG A 200 -12.10 20.79 -9.41
C ARG A 200 -12.04 19.33 -9.81
N THR A 201 -13.18 18.66 -9.72
CA THR A 201 -13.30 17.28 -10.18
C THR A 201 -13.22 17.23 -11.71
N GLY A 202 -12.28 16.44 -12.23
CA GLY A 202 -12.14 16.12 -13.64
C GLY A 202 -12.91 14.86 -14.00
N ARG A 203 -12.27 13.94 -14.73
CA ARG A 203 -12.89 12.65 -15.04
C ARG A 203 -12.92 11.76 -13.80
N ILE A 204 -14.03 11.07 -13.63
CA ILE A 204 -14.20 9.98 -12.66
C ILE A 204 -14.30 8.67 -13.43
N ARG A 205 -13.66 7.64 -12.91
CA ARG A 205 -13.76 6.26 -13.40
C ARG A 205 -14.06 5.34 -12.23
N VAL A 206 -15.01 4.46 -12.44
CA VAL A 206 -15.48 3.53 -11.43
C VAL A 206 -15.50 2.13 -12.04
N HIS A 207 -14.95 1.17 -11.34
CA HIS A 207 -15.04 -0.24 -11.71
C HIS A 207 -15.93 -0.96 -10.71
N HIS A 208 -17.15 -1.29 -11.15
CA HIS A 208 -18.21 -1.79 -10.27
C HIS A 208 -17.85 -3.11 -9.59
N GLU A 209 -17.27 -4.07 -10.31
CA GLU A 209 -16.98 -5.41 -9.76
C GLU A 209 -15.95 -5.38 -8.62
N THR A 210 -14.99 -4.45 -8.68
CA THR A 210 -13.92 -4.35 -7.68
C THR A 210 -14.11 -3.16 -6.73
N GLY A 211 -15.15 -2.34 -6.90
CA GLY A 211 -15.38 -1.15 -6.09
C GLY A 211 -14.27 -0.11 -6.13
N VAL A 212 -13.46 -0.09 -7.19
CA VAL A 212 -12.37 0.88 -7.33
C VAL A 212 -12.92 2.14 -7.99
N LEU A 213 -12.73 3.28 -7.31
CA LEU A 213 -13.04 4.61 -7.82
C LEU A 213 -11.75 5.42 -7.99
N VAL A 214 -11.61 6.06 -9.15
CA VAL A 214 -10.48 6.93 -9.49
C VAL A 214 -11.03 8.27 -9.96
N ALA A 215 -10.53 9.36 -9.40
CA ALA A 215 -10.96 10.71 -9.76
C ALA A 215 -9.77 11.62 -10.02
N GLU A 216 -9.84 12.38 -11.10
CA GLU A 216 -8.93 13.49 -11.34
C GLU A 216 -9.36 14.71 -10.52
N LEU A 217 -8.40 15.36 -9.89
CA LEU A 217 -8.54 16.64 -9.22
C LEU A 217 -7.63 17.62 -9.94
N LEU A 218 -8.22 18.51 -10.72
CA LEU A 218 -7.52 19.46 -11.57
C LEU A 218 -7.24 20.73 -10.76
N PHE A 219 -6.00 21.23 -10.81
CA PHE A 219 -5.55 22.39 -10.04
C PHE A 219 -5.91 23.74 -10.70
N ASP A 220 -6.37 23.70 -11.96
CA ASP A 220 -6.61 24.89 -12.81
C ASP A 220 -5.39 25.82 -12.96
N THR A 221 -4.22 25.27 -12.67
CA THR A 221 -2.92 25.86 -12.92
C THR A 221 -1.91 24.76 -13.24
N ARG A 222 -0.81 25.14 -13.89
CA ARG A 222 0.31 24.24 -14.18
C ARG A 222 1.46 24.58 -13.25
N LEU A 223 1.80 23.64 -12.37
CA LEU A 223 2.91 23.75 -11.44
C LEU A 223 4.23 23.51 -12.17
N ARG A 224 5.26 24.27 -11.77
CA ARG A 224 6.65 24.04 -12.14
C ARG A 224 7.35 23.18 -11.10
N ALA A 225 8.47 22.57 -11.46
CA ALA A 225 9.30 21.84 -10.53
C ALA A 225 9.72 22.76 -9.36
N GLY A 226 9.44 22.33 -8.13
CA GLY A 226 9.66 23.08 -6.90
C GLY A 226 8.41 23.78 -6.35
N ASP A 227 7.40 24.05 -7.18
CA ASP A 227 6.19 24.74 -6.74
C ASP A 227 5.42 23.91 -5.72
N THR A 228 4.87 24.58 -4.71
CA THR A 228 3.98 23.96 -3.72
C THR A 228 2.53 24.26 -4.02
N PHE A 229 1.65 23.29 -3.77
CA PHE A 229 0.23 23.45 -3.97
C PHE A 229 -0.56 22.82 -2.81
N LEU A 230 -1.64 23.49 -2.42
CA LEU A 230 -2.52 23.09 -1.33
C LEU A 230 -3.90 22.81 -1.91
N PHE A 231 -4.48 21.64 -1.66
CA PHE A 231 -5.84 21.32 -2.13
C PHE A 231 -6.56 20.36 -1.19
N ARG A 232 -7.89 20.37 -1.26
CA ARG A 232 -8.77 19.47 -0.48
C ARG A 232 -9.80 18.80 -1.35
N TYR A 233 -10.06 17.54 -1.05
CA TYR A 233 -11.15 16.78 -1.64
C TYR A 233 -11.79 15.84 -0.60
N GLY A 234 -13.03 15.47 -0.87
CA GLY A 234 -13.80 14.50 -0.11
C GLY A 234 -14.23 13.33 -0.97
N ILE A 235 -14.31 12.16 -0.35
CA ILE A 235 -15.01 11.00 -0.89
C ILE A 235 -16.07 10.59 0.12
N GLU A 236 -17.30 10.50 -0.36
CA GLU A 236 -18.40 9.92 0.38
C GLU A 236 -18.60 8.49 -0.12
N ASP A 237 -18.36 7.56 0.78
CA ASP A 237 -18.69 6.17 0.61
C ASP A 237 -19.47 5.84 1.86
N GLY A 238 -20.78 5.66 1.75
CA GLY A 238 -21.66 5.23 2.86
C GLY A 238 -22.16 3.82 2.63
N THR A 239 -21.42 3.05 1.83
CA THR A 239 -21.79 1.70 1.39
C THR A 239 -20.87 0.64 1.97
N ALA A 240 -19.88 1.08 2.76
CA ALA A 240 -18.96 0.25 3.50
C ALA A 240 -19.69 -0.63 4.53
N GLY A 241 -19.06 -1.76 4.87
CA GLY A 241 -19.51 -2.58 5.98
C GLY A 241 -19.11 -1.98 7.32
N VAL A 242 -19.35 -2.73 8.39
CA VAL A 242 -18.90 -2.35 9.74
C VAL A 242 -17.37 -2.22 9.76
N CYS A 243 -16.91 -1.00 9.95
CA CYS A 243 -15.50 -0.62 9.99
C CYS A 243 -14.96 -0.75 11.41
N ARG A 244 -13.75 -1.30 11.56
CA ARG A 244 -13.06 -1.43 12.87
C ARG A 244 -11.69 -0.76 12.88
N GLU A 245 -11.25 -0.30 11.72
CA GLU A 245 -9.98 0.40 11.60
C GLU A 245 -9.92 1.23 10.34
N TYR A 246 -9.13 2.29 10.40
CA TYR A 246 -8.69 3.02 9.22
C TYR A 246 -7.18 2.95 9.12
N VAL A 247 -6.68 2.59 7.94
CA VAL A 247 -5.25 2.46 7.65
C VAL A 247 -4.85 3.32 6.48
N ARG A 248 -3.64 3.88 6.56
CA ARG A 248 -2.98 4.57 5.47
C ARG A 248 -1.62 3.96 5.21
N SER A 249 -1.40 3.55 3.96
CA SER A 249 -0.10 3.07 3.50
C SER A 249 0.71 4.22 2.91
N PHE A 250 2.01 4.22 3.21
CA PHE A 250 2.99 5.18 2.72
C PHE A 250 4.10 4.43 2.00
N GLY A 251 4.37 4.86 0.75
CA GLY A 251 5.48 4.35 -0.05
C GLY A 251 6.80 4.99 0.38
N PRO A 252 7.18 6.15 -0.18
CA PRO A 252 8.38 6.85 0.26
C PRO A 252 8.17 7.52 1.63
N ALA A 253 9.22 7.51 2.45
CA ALA A 253 9.25 8.32 3.67
C ALA A 253 9.33 9.80 3.32
N GLY A 254 8.62 10.64 4.08
CA GLY A 254 8.62 12.09 3.86
C GLY A 254 7.27 12.74 4.15
N GLY A 255 7.34 14.01 4.51
CA GLY A 255 6.17 14.81 4.85
C GLY A 255 5.57 14.48 6.23
N GLN A 256 4.65 15.34 6.65
CA GLN A 256 3.84 15.16 7.85
C GLN A 256 2.53 14.47 7.50
N TYR A 257 2.05 13.61 8.40
CA TYR A 257 0.72 13.02 8.30
C TYR A 257 -0.08 13.24 9.57
N ALA A 258 -1.36 13.60 9.42
CA ALA A 258 -2.32 13.65 10.51
C ALA A 258 -3.56 12.85 10.10
N LEU A 259 -4.01 11.99 11.02
CA LEU A 259 -5.24 11.22 10.85
C LEU A 259 -6.17 11.55 12.00
N GLN A 260 -7.37 11.99 11.68
CA GLN A 260 -8.47 12.18 12.61
C GLN A 260 -9.62 11.25 12.23
N VAL A 261 -10.11 10.46 13.20
CA VAL A 261 -11.33 9.65 13.04
C VAL A 261 -12.39 10.24 13.95
N ARG A 262 -13.55 10.54 13.38
CA ARG A 262 -14.74 11.02 14.09
C ARG A 262 -15.85 9.98 13.97
N PHE A 263 -16.46 9.68 15.11
CA PHE A 263 -17.55 8.73 15.25
C PHE A 263 -18.90 9.46 15.32
N ASP A 264 -19.93 8.80 14.82
CA ASP A 264 -21.32 9.20 15.04
C ASP A 264 -21.70 9.04 16.51
N GLU A 265 -22.57 9.92 17.02
CA GLU A 265 -22.99 9.90 18.43
C GLU A 265 -23.76 8.63 18.81
N GLN A 266 -24.38 7.95 17.83
CA GLN A 266 -25.11 6.70 18.02
C GLN A 266 -24.20 5.46 17.90
N ALA A 267 -22.95 5.64 17.49
CA ALA A 267 -22.00 4.56 17.23
C ALA A 267 -20.61 4.91 17.80
N LEU A 268 -20.53 4.99 19.13
CA LEU A 268 -19.27 5.25 19.84
C LEU A 268 -18.48 3.95 20.09
N PRO A 269 -17.15 3.94 19.89
CA PRO A 269 -16.31 2.80 20.18
C PRO A 269 -16.06 2.64 21.68
N SER A 270 -15.84 1.39 22.13
CA SER A 270 -15.45 1.07 23.52
C SER A 270 -13.98 1.40 23.78
N HIS A 271 -13.12 1.11 22.81
CA HIS A 271 -11.68 1.34 22.90
C HIS A 271 -11.12 1.76 21.54
N CYS A 272 -10.12 2.66 21.54
CA CYS A 272 -9.42 3.11 20.34
C CYS A 272 -7.91 3.02 20.56
N HIS A 273 -7.18 2.62 19.53
CA HIS A 273 -5.72 2.55 19.60
C HIS A 273 -5.07 2.91 18.26
N ARG A 274 -3.93 3.60 18.31
CA ARG A 274 -3.05 3.72 17.14
C ARG A 274 -2.25 2.44 16.95
N PHE A 275 -1.81 2.19 15.72
CA PHE A 275 -0.81 1.18 15.42
C PHE A 275 0.03 1.59 14.20
N ALA A 276 1.20 0.97 14.08
CA ALA A 276 2.03 1.02 12.89
C ALA A 276 2.41 -0.40 12.44
N GLN A 277 2.52 -0.61 11.14
CA GLN A 277 3.01 -1.85 10.55
C GLN A 277 4.04 -1.51 9.47
N HIS A 278 5.13 -2.27 9.38
CA HIS A 278 6.13 -2.03 8.35
C HIS A 278 5.66 -2.49 6.96
N SER A 279 4.82 -3.52 6.92
CA SER A 279 4.19 -4.04 5.70
C SER A 279 2.87 -4.74 6.08
N PRO A 280 1.95 -5.00 5.12
CA PRO A 280 0.68 -5.66 5.42
C PRO A 280 0.80 -7.02 6.12
N ALA A 281 1.91 -7.74 5.90
CA ALA A 281 2.18 -9.05 6.51
C ALA A 281 3.06 -8.97 7.76
N ALA A 282 3.51 -7.77 8.15
CA ALA A 282 4.34 -7.59 9.34
C ALA A 282 3.44 -7.45 10.58
N PRO A 283 3.91 -7.88 11.77
CA PRO A 283 3.15 -7.69 12.99
C PRO A 283 2.90 -6.20 13.27
N ARG A 284 1.76 -5.91 13.89
CA ARG A 284 1.45 -4.58 14.42
C ARG A 284 2.40 -4.23 15.55
N SER A 285 2.82 -2.98 15.56
CA SER A 285 3.70 -2.39 16.56
C SER A 285 3.18 -1.02 16.97
N GLY A 286 3.72 -0.45 18.05
CA GLY A 286 3.38 0.90 18.49
C GLY A 286 1.90 1.05 18.87
N ARG A 287 1.29 -0.01 19.42
CA ARG A 287 -0.07 0.00 19.93
C ARG A 287 -0.12 0.92 21.16
N GLN A 288 -0.89 1.99 21.05
CA GLN A 288 -1.10 2.96 22.12
C GLN A 288 -2.57 3.37 22.12
N GLU A 289 -3.18 3.36 23.29
CA GLU A 289 -4.57 3.79 23.49
C GLU A 289 -4.75 5.26 23.15
N LEU A 290 -5.89 5.57 22.52
CA LEU A 290 -6.29 6.92 22.16
C LEU A 290 -7.58 7.27 22.90
N ALA A 291 -7.55 8.34 23.68
CA ALA A 291 -8.73 8.82 24.38
C ALA A 291 -9.71 9.47 23.40
N LEU A 292 -10.96 8.99 23.42
CA LEU A 292 -12.06 9.58 22.67
C LEU A 292 -12.41 10.95 23.27
N THR A 293 -12.41 11.98 22.43
CA THR A 293 -12.80 13.33 22.88
C THR A 293 -14.29 13.40 23.20
N GLY A 294 -14.64 13.95 24.38
CA GLY A 294 -16.01 13.94 24.91
C GLY A 294 -17.06 14.53 23.96
N ARG A 295 -17.02 15.83 23.68
CA ARG A 295 -18.04 16.52 22.85
C ARG A 295 -17.91 16.25 21.34
N HIS A 296 -16.73 15.86 20.88
CA HIS A 296 -16.40 15.80 19.46
C HIS A 296 -16.29 14.38 18.92
N HIS A 297 -16.37 13.37 19.81
CA HIS A 297 -16.36 11.94 19.50
C HIS A 297 -15.26 11.58 18.50
N SER A 298 -14.06 12.10 18.74
CA SER A 298 -12.94 11.94 17.81
C SER A 298 -11.66 11.52 18.50
N VAL A 299 -10.86 10.76 17.77
CA VAL A 299 -9.48 10.38 18.10
C VAL A 299 -8.57 10.81 16.96
N HIS A 300 -7.29 10.98 17.23
CA HIS A 300 -6.33 11.35 16.20
C HIS A 300 -4.94 10.79 16.49
N LEU A 301 -4.13 10.74 15.44
CA LEU A 301 -2.68 10.58 15.54
C LEU A 301 -2.00 11.55 14.57
N VAL A 302 -0.74 11.86 14.89
CA VAL A 302 0.13 12.66 14.03
C VAL A 302 1.46 11.94 13.90
N GLU A 303 1.92 11.80 12.67
CA GLU A 303 3.27 11.36 12.33
C GLU A 303 4.03 12.59 11.80
N PRO A 304 4.88 13.23 12.61
CA PRO A 304 5.62 14.43 12.22
C PRO A 304 6.51 14.20 10.99
N ARG A 305 6.96 12.97 10.81
CA ARG A 305 7.68 12.50 9.63
C ARG A 305 7.25 11.07 9.32
N VAL A 306 6.54 10.92 8.21
CA VAL A 306 6.08 9.63 7.73
C VAL A 306 7.28 8.74 7.36
N ARG A 307 7.20 7.47 7.76
CA ARG A 307 8.11 6.40 7.33
C ARG A 307 7.38 5.48 6.34
N SER A 308 8.15 4.75 5.54
CA SER A 308 7.59 3.66 4.72
C SER A 308 6.88 2.65 5.61
N GLY A 309 5.66 2.25 5.23
CA GLY A 309 4.84 1.32 5.99
C GLY A 309 3.38 1.76 6.05
N ILE A 310 2.69 1.32 7.10
CA ILE A 310 1.27 1.53 7.33
C ILE A 310 1.11 2.15 8.72
N VAL A 311 0.26 3.15 8.82
CA VAL A 311 -0.18 3.73 10.09
C VAL A 311 -1.70 3.72 10.11
N GLY A 312 -2.28 3.44 11.25
CA GLY A 312 -3.73 3.38 11.38
C GLY A 312 -4.23 3.59 12.80
N ILE A 313 -5.54 3.74 12.89
CA ILE A 313 -6.29 3.73 14.14
C ILE A 313 -7.26 2.56 14.05
N GLY A 314 -7.21 1.67 15.04
CA GLY A 314 -8.17 0.59 15.24
C GLY A 314 -9.08 0.92 16.42
N TRP A 315 -10.28 0.37 16.39
CA TRP A 315 -11.26 0.53 17.46
C TRP A 315 -12.14 -0.71 17.61
N ASP A 316 -12.60 -0.90 18.84
CA ASP A 316 -13.51 -1.96 19.22
C ASP A 316 -14.90 -1.37 19.47
N TRP A 317 -15.93 -2.16 19.14
CA TRP A 317 -17.34 -1.76 19.27
C TRP A 317 -18.03 -2.32 20.51
N GLU A 318 -17.37 -3.26 21.19
CA GLU A 318 -17.83 -3.97 22.38
C GLU A 318 -16.81 -3.79 23.50
#